data_AF-A0A345JTT6-F1
#
_entry.id   AF-A0A345JTT6-F1
#
_cell.length_a   1.000
_cell.length_b   1.000
_cell.length_c   1.000
_cell.angle_alpha   90.00
_cell.angle_beta   90.00
_cell.angle_gamma   90.00
#
_symmetry.space_group_name_H-M   'P 1'
#
loop_
_entity.id
_entity.type
_entity.pdbx_description
1 polymer ?
#
loop_
_entity_poly.entity_id
_entity_poly.type
_entity_poly.pdbx_seq_one_letter_code
_entity_poly.pdbx_strand_id
1 'polypeptide(L)'
;MCEINFMPLLADDLLRLFISFILFLCCVILSYIFTKKKPWDIAFWICFSIFLFSMSGYGYIIHHIYQENTFSYDGFISGAAFITVCGLLFSRRRYIGFADTFVNKNTAILFATFFVFAFIYILTIKYNLSCVKEPHQFFIDTLQILIYPLLLLFAISAFLYRFSICLSAFAVSMALFIIENILLIAHSLATQHQYEVIFEEILFAIISIVLSTIAVYMLTRAKRIYKENKDV
;
A
#
# COMPACT_ATOMS: atom_id res chain seq x y z
N MET A 1 15.40 -3.38 -24.64
CA MET A 1 14.40 -2.93 -25.65
C MET A 1 13.14 -2.62 -24.88
N CYS A 2 12.60 -1.38 -24.91
CA CYS A 2 11.39 -1.03 -24.15
C CYS A 2 10.14 -1.54 -24.91
N GLU A 3 9.97 -2.85 -25.02
CA GLU A 3 8.77 -3.47 -25.56
C GLU A 3 7.80 -3.75 -24.41
N ILE A 4 6.77 -2.91 -24.32
CA ILE A 4 5.61 -3.16 -23.45
C ILE A 4 4.76 -4.19 -24.22
N ASN A 5 5.07 -5.48 -24.05
CA ASN A 5 4.19 -6.53 -24.53
C ASN A 5 2.95 -6.54 -23.62
N PHE A 6 1.87 -5.91 -24.10
CA PHE A 6 0.53 -6.02 -23.54
C PHE A 6 0.12 -7.51 -23.54
N MET A 7 0.06 -8.12 -22.37
CA MET A 7 -0.55 -9.45 -22.15
C MET A 7 -1.80 -9.28 -21.28
N PRO A 8 -2.62 -10.35 -21.11
CA PRO A 8 -4.07 -10.22 -21.10
C PRO A 8 -4.54 -9.37 -19.90
N LEU A 9 -5.07 -8.17 -20.19
CA LEU A 9 -5.48 -7.16 -19.21
C LEU A 9 -6.24 -7.74 -18.01
N LEU A 10 -7.09 -8.76 -18.26
CA LEU A 10 -7.90 -9.42 -17.24
C LEU A 10 -7.10 -9.96 -16.03
N ALA A 11 -5.94 -10.60 -16.25
CA ALA A 11 -5.18 -11.22 -15.15
C ALA A 11 -4.47 -10.16 -14.29
N ASP A 12 -4.05 -9.06 -14.91
CA ASP A 12 -3.45 -7.90 -14.25
C ASP A 12 -4.48 -7.18 -13.38
N ASP A 13 -5.66 -6.88 -13.96
CA ASP A 13 -6.75 -6.18 -13.27
C ASP A 13 -7.34 -6.99 -12.11
N LEU A 14 -7.47 -8.30 -12.27
CA LEU A 14 -7.98 -9.18 -11.22
C LEU A 14 -7.01 -9.24 -10.03
N LEU A 15 -5.70 -9.30 -10.29
CA LEU A 15 -4.69 -9.31 -9.25
C LEU A 15 -4.58 -7.94 -8.55
N ARG A 16 -4.70 -6.84 -9.30
CA ARG A 16 -4.82 -5.48 -8.76
C ARG A 16 -6.04 -5.34 -7.85
N LEU A 17 -7.19 -5.85 -8.26
CA LEU A 17 -8.41 -5.87 -7.45
C LEU A 17 -8.21 -6.69 -6.16
N PHE A 18 -7.56 -7.86 -6.26
CA PHE A 18 -7.27 -8.70 -5.10
C PHE A 18 -6.36 -8.00 -4.10
N ILE A 19 -5.29 -7.35 -4.57
CA ILE A 19 -4.38 -6.53 -3.76
C ILE A 19 -5.16 -5.40 -3.07
N SER A 20 -6.01 -4.69 -3.82
CA SER A 20 -6.89 -3.63 -3.30
C SER A 20 -7.82 -4.14 -2.20
N PHE A 21 -8.38 -5.35 -2.37
CA PHE A 21 -9.29 -5.97 -1.42
C PHE A 21 -8.58 -6.37 -0.12
N ILE A 22 -7.38 -6.96 -0.19
CA ILE A 22 -6.63 -7.32 1.02
C ILE A 22 -6.19 -6.06 1.78
N LEU A 23 -5.76 -5.02 1.06
CA LEU A 23 -5.39 -3.76 1.70
C LEU A 23 -6.60 -3.08 2.37
N PHE A 24 -7.77 -3.17 1.76
CA PHE A 24 -9.04 -2.77 2.38
C PHE A 24 -9.29 -3.53 3.69
N LEU A 25 -9.12 -4.86 3.70
CA LEU A 25 -9.25 -5.66 4.93
C LEU A 25 -8.24 -5.25 6.01
N CYS A 26 -6.99 -4.94 5.64
CA CYS A 26 -6.01 -4.39 6.57
C CYS A 26 -6.52 -3.08 7.21
N CYS A 27 -7.10 -2.19 6.41
CA CYS A 27 -7.66 -0.93 6.89
C CYS A 27 -8.88 -1.14 7.81
N VAL A 28 -9.74 -2.12 7.51
CA VAL A 28 -10.88 -2.50 8.37
C VAL A 28 -10.39 -3.01 9.73
N ILE A 29 -9.42 -3.92 9.74
CA ILE A 29 -8.86 -4.47 10.98
C ILE A 29 -8.19 -3.35 11.78
N LEU A 30 -7.41 -2.49 11.12
CA LEU A 30 -6.76 -1.35 11.76
C LEU A 30 -7.77 -0.38 12.38
N SER A 31 -8.83 -0.02 11.65
CA SER A 31 -9.93 0.80 12.17
C SER A 31 -10.59 0.16 13.41
N TYR A 32 -10.76 -1.16 13.40
CA TYR A 32 -11.33 -1.90 14.52
C TYR A 32 -10.41 -1.93 15.75
N ILE A 33 -9.10 -2.08 15.56
CA ILE A 33 -8.09 -2.01 16.64
C ILE A 33 -8.23 -0.66 17.36
N PHE A 34 -8.28 0.45 16.63
CA PHE A 34 -8.37 1.78 17.22
C PHE A 34 -9.73 2.10 17.84
N THR A 35 -10.83 1.73 17.19
CA THR A 35 -12.19 2.07 17.66
C THR A 35 -12.66 1.19 18.80
N LYS A 36 -12.40 -0.11 18.76
CA LYS A 36 -12.88 -1.09 19.75
C LYS A 36 -11.81 -1.48 20.77
N LYS A 37 -10.59 -0.97 20.64
CA LYS A 37 -9.46 -1.29 21.51
C LYS A 37 -9.22 -2.80 21.65
N LYS A 38 -9.46 -3.57 20.57
CA LYS A 38 -9.26 -5.02 20.57
C LYS A 38 -7.85 -5.38 20.09
N PRO A 39 -7.22 -6.43 20.63
CA PRO A 39 -5.87 -6.88 20.26
C PRO A 39 -5.90 -7.68 18.95
N TRP A 40 -6.34 -7.05 17.86
CA TRP A 40 -6.44 -7.68 16.53
C TRP A 40 -5.17 -7.51 15.70
N ASP A 41 -4.06 -7.12 16.33
CA ASP A 41 -2.79 -6.88 15.65
C ASP A 41 -2.30 -8.12 14.91
N ILE A 42 -2.47 -9.33 15.48
CA ILE A 42 -2.10 -10.58 14.82
C ILE A 42 -2.90 -10.75 13.52
N ALA A 43 -4.20 -10.48 13.55
CA ALA A 43 -5.04 -10.55 12.35
C ALA A 43 -4.61 -9.52 11.30
N PHE A 44 -4.25 -8.30 11.72
CA PHE A 44 -3.69 -7.29 10.84
C PHE A 44 -2.41 -7.79 10.17
N TRP A 45 -1.45 -8.31 10.95
CA TRP A 45 -0.17 -8.77 10.41
C TRP A 45 -0.33 -9.97 9.50
N ILE A 46 -1.23 -10.91 9.80
CA ILE A 46 -1.55 -12.02 8.89
C ILE A 46 -2.14 -11.50 7.58
N CYS A 47 -3.10 -10.58 7.66
CA CYS A 47 -3.71 -9.97 6.46
C CYS A 47 -2.66 -9.23 5.63
N PHE A 48 -1.77 -8.49 6.29
CA PHE A 48 -0.69 -7.76 5.63
C PHE A 48 0.36 -8.70 5.01
N SER A 49 0.68 -9.85 5.64
CA SER A 49 1.52 -10.88 5.02
C SER A 49 0.92 -11.43 3.74
N ILE A 50 -0.40 -11.64 3.70
CA ILE A 50 -1.10 -12.09 2.48
C ILE A 50 -0.98 -11.01 1.41
N PHE A 51 -1.18 -9.73 1.77
CA PHE A 51 -0.98 -8.60 0.86
C PHE A 51 0.45 -8.58 0.27
N LEU A 52 1.48 -8.74 1.10
CA LEU A 52 2.87 -8.78 0.63
C LEU A 52 3.14 -9.97 -0.28
N PHE A 53 2.56 -11.13 0.04
CA PHE A 53 2.66 -12.32 -0.81
C PHE A 53 2.00 -12.09 -2.18
N SER A 54 0.82 -11.46 -2.22
CA SER A 54 0.14 -11.10 -3.47
C SER A 54 0.93 -10.10 -4.31
N MET A 55 1.49 -9.07 -3.65
CA MET A 55 2.38 -8.09 -4.30
C MET A 55 3.66 -8.74 -4.85
N SER A 56 4.24 -9.70 -4.11
CA SER A 56 5.39 -10.48 -4.57
C SER A 56 5.05 -11.36 -5.76
N GLY A 57 3.89 -12.00 -5.75
CA GLY A 57 3.40 -12.81 -6.87
C GLY A 57 3.16 -11.94 -8.11
N TYR A 58 2.52 -10.79 -7.94
CA TYR A 58 2.30 -9.79 -8.99
C TYR A 58 3.62 -9.32 -9.59
N GLY A 59 4.55 -8.88 -8.74
CA GLY A 59 5.88 -8.43 -9.16
C GLY A 59 6.68 -9.52 -9.88
N TYR A 60 6.63 -10.77 -9.40
CA TYR A 60 7.32 -11.89 -10.05
C TYR A 60 6.73 -12.21 -11.43
N ILE A 61 5.40 -12.27 -11.56
CA ILE A 61 4.70 -12.52 -12.83
C ILE A 61 5.03 -11.42 -13.84
N ILE A 62 5.04 -10.15 -13.40
CA ILE A 62 5.32 -9.02 -14.30
C ILE A 62 6.81 -8.96 -14.67
N HIS A 63 7.71 -9.16 -13.72
CA HIS A 63 9.15 -9.13 -13.93
C HIS A 63 9.64 -10.28 -14.82
N HIS A 64 9.10 -11.49 -14.69
CA HIS A 64 9.53 -12.63 -15.51
C HIS A 64 8.96 -12.61 -16.92
N ILE A 65 7.87 -11.88 -17.16
CA ILE A 65 7.17 -11.96 -18.44
C ILE A 65 7.26 -10.65 -19.25
N TYR A 66 7.43 -9.44 -18.68
CA TYR A 66 7.18 -8.20 -19.45
C TYR A 66 8.16 -7.02 -19.39
N GLN A 67 8.99 -6.77 -18.37
CA GLN A 67 9.81 -5.52 -18.32
C GLN A 67 11.21 -5.62 -17.70
N GLU A 68 12.20 -5.04 -18.39
CA GLU A 68 13.56 -4.72 -17.88
C GLU A 68 13.56 -3.57 -16.85
N ASN A 69 12.48 -2.78 -16.77
CA ASN A 69 12.26 -1.75 -15.75
C ASN A 69 11.82 -2.40 -14.45
N THR A 70 12.80 -3.00 -13.80
CA THR A 70 12.62 -3.77 -12.59
C THR A 70 12.47 -2.82 -11.41
N PHE A 71 11.21 -2.43 -11.19
CA PHE A 71 10.68 -2.13 -9.86
C PHE A 71 11.37 -3.08 -8.88
N SER A 72 12.17 -2.56 -7.94
CA SER A 72 12.86 -3.40 -6.97
C SER A 72 11.88 -3.85 -5.89
N TYR A 73 10.93 -4.69 -6.30
CA TYR A 73 9.98 -5.38 -5.44
C TYR A 73 10.71 -6.05 -4.27
N ASP A 74 11.90 -6.59 -4.50
CA ASP A 74 12.72 -7.24 -3.48
C ASP A 74 13.06 -6.34 -2.28
N GLY A 75 13.38 -5.06 -2.50
CA GLY A 75 13.77 -4.15 -1.41
C GLY A 75 12.58 -3.74 -0.52
N PHE A 76 11.43 -3.43 -1.13
CA PHE A 76 10.22 -3.11 -0.39
C PHE A 76 9.63 -4.34 0.29
N ILE A 77 9.51 -5.47 -0.43
CA ILE A 77 8.94 -6.71 0.10
C ILE A 77 9.81 -7.24 1.23
N SER A 78 11.14 -7.25 1.11
CA SER A 78 12.02 -7.73 2.17
C SER A 78 11.92 -6.88 3.44
N GLY A 79 11.92 -5.55 3.31
CA GLY A 79 11.75 -4.63 4.44
C GLY A 79 10.37 -4.78 5.10
N ALA A 80 9.30 -4.80 4.30
CA ALA A 80 7.95 -4.96 4.80
C ALA A 80 7.72 -6.35 5.43
N ALA A 81 8.28 -7.41 4.85
CA ALA A 81 8.22 -8.76 5.41
C ALA A 81 8.95 -8.84 6.74
N PHE A 82 10.15 -8.24 6.86
CA PHE A 82 10.88 -8.19 8.12
C PHE A 82 10.07 -7.49 9.21
N ILE A 83 9.53 -6.31 8.91
CA ILE A 83 8.66 -5.55 9.83
C ILE A 83 7.44 -6.39 10.24
N THR A 84 6.84 -7.11 9.31
CA THR A 84 5.67 -7.97 9.54
C THR A 84 5.99 -9.15 10.45
N VAL A 85 7.15 -9.80 10.26
CA VAL A 85 7.63 -10.87 11.15
C VAL A 85 7.89 -10.33 12.55
N CYS A 86 8.55 -9.18 12.68
CA CYS A 86 8.71 -8.50 13.97
C CYS A 86 7.34 -8.22 14.60
N GLY A 87 6.39 -7.70 13.83
CA GLY A 87 5.01 -7.45 14.25
C GLY A 87 4.33 -8.69 14.83
N LEU A 88 4.38 -9.83 14.12
CA LEU A 88 3.83 -11.11 14.57
C LEU A 88 4.48 -11.60 15.86
N LEU A 89 5.81 -11.52 15.97
CA LEU A 89 6.56 -11.97 17.15
C LEU A 89 6.26 -11.12 18.39
N PHE A 90 6.12 -9.81 18.22
CA PHE A 90 5.96 -8.86 19.33
C PHE A 90 4.50 -8.51 19.67
N SER A 91 3.52 -8.92 18.86
CA SER A 91 2.08 -8.71 19.12
C SER A 91 1.53 -9.43 20.37
N ARG A 92 2.30 -10.31 21.02
CA ARG A 92 1.82 -11.16 22.14
C ARG A 92 1.62 -10.45 23.48
N ARG A 93 1.98 -9.17 23.65
CA ARG A 93 1.96 -8.51 24.97
C ARG A 93 1.06 -7.27 25.02
N ARG A 94 -0.17 -7.47 25.53
CA ARG A 94 -1.13 -6.48 26.08
C ARG A 94 -1.50 -5.29 25.16
N TYR A 95 -2.72 -4.78 25.36
CA TYR A 95 -3.16 -3.56 24.69
C TYR A 95 -2.43 -2.35 25.30
N ILE A 96 -1.25 -2.03 24.78
CA ILE A 96 -0.58 -0.76 25.05
C ILE A 96 -1.26 0.28 24.17
N GLY A 97 -1.72 1.37 24.77
CA GLY A 97 -2.34 2.47 24.03
C GLY A 97 -1.39 3.03 22.97
N PHE A 98 -1.94 3.44 21.82
CA PHE A 98 -1.15 4.09 20.78
C PHE A 98 -0.63 5.46 21.26
N ALA A 99 0.56 5.82 20.81
CA ALA A 99 1.14 7.14 21.05
C ALA A 99 0.65 8.12 19.99
N ASP A 100 0.07 9.24 20.43
CA ASP A 100 -0.33 10.35 19.56
C ASP A 100 0.77 11.40 19.41
N THR A 101 1.69 11.45 20.37
CA THR A 101 2.78 12.41 20.36
C THR A 101 3.97 11.83 19.61
N PHE A 102 4.44 12.61 18.64
CA PHE A 102 5.74 12.36 18.00
C PHE A 102 6.91 12.47 18.98
N VAL A 103 6.75 13.13 20.13
CA VAL A 103 7.75 13.11 21.19
C VAL A 103 7.47 11.88 22.08
N ASN A 104 8.08 10.75 21.73
CA ASN A 104 8.03 9.51 22.50
C ASN A 104 9.41 8.81 22.46
N LYS A 105 9.71 7.99 23.46
CA LYS A 105 10.95 7.17 23.52
C LYS A 105 11.12 6.29 22.27
N ASN A 106 10.03 5.89 21.64
CA ASN A 106 10.04 5.02 20.46
C ASN A 106 10.19 5.79 19.13
N THR A 107 10.16 7.12 19.13
CA THR A 107 10.18 7.92 17.90
C THR A 107 11.49 7.80 17.15
N ALA A 108 12.62 7.84 17.86
CA ALA A 108 13.94 7.66 17.26
C ALA A 108 14.06 6.27 16.62
N ILE A 109 13.50 5.24 17.26
CA ILE A 109 13.50 3.86 16.75
C ILE A 109 12.62 3.77 15.50
N LEU A 110 11.44 4.39 15.49
CA LEU A 110 10.57 4.47 14.31
C LEU A 110 11.30 5.07 13.11
N PHE A 111 11.92 6.24 13.28
CA PHE A 111 12.61 6.89 12.17
C PHE A 111 13.85 6.11 11.74
N ALA A 112 14.64 5.57 12.67
CA ALA A 112 15.78 4.73 12.33
C ALA A 112 15.34 3.52 11.48
N THR A 113 14.28 2.82 11.91
CA THR A 113 13.74 1.65 11.20
C THR A 113 13.22 2.04 9.82
N PHE A 114 12.41 3.10 9.74
CA PHE A 114 11.90 3.61 8.48
C PHE A 114 13.01 4.01 7.52
N PHE A 115 13.99 4.82 7.97
CA PHE A 115 15.08 5.29 7.12
C PHE A 115 15.96 4.14 6.64
N VAL A 116 16.31 3.18 7.50
CA VAL A 116 17.10 2.01 7.09
C VAL A 116 16.42 1.27 5.94
N PHE A 117 15.15 0.92 6.09
CA PHE A 117 14.42 0.20 5.03
C PHE A 117 14.12 1.08 3.81
N ALA A 118 13.87 2.38 3.99
CA ALA A 118 13.67 3.32 2.89
C ALA A 118 14.95 3.51 2.07
N PHE A 119 16.11 3.61 2.72
CA PHE A 119 17.41 3.69 2.02
C PHE A 119 17.73 2.40 1.28
N ILE A 120 17.53 1.23 1.92
CA ILE A 120 17.69 -0.05 1.25
C ILE A 120 16.79 -0.10 0.01
N TYR A 121 15.52 0.24 0.17
CA TYR A 121 14.57 0.26 -0.94
C TYR A 121 15.04 1.19 -2.07
N ILE A 122 15.31 2.46 -1.78
CA ILE A 122 15.73 3.45 -2.78
C ILE A 122 17.01 3.02 -3.50
N LEU A 123 18.00 2.48 -2.77
CA LEU A 123 19.26 2.00 -3.36
C LEU A 123 19.07 0.77 -4.25
N THR A 124 18.01 -0.02 -4.03
CA THR A 124 17.70 -1.17 -4.87
C THR A 124 16.91 -0.82 -6.13
N ILE A 125 16.32 0.37 -6.23
CA ILE A 125 15.51 0.78 -7.38
C ILE A 125 16.37 0.82 -8.64
N LYS A 126 15.99 0.02 -9.65
CA LYS A 126 16.56 0.08 -10.99
C LYS A 126 15.53 0.68 -11.94
N TYR A 127 15.66 1.97 -12.20
CA TYR A 127 14.76 2.70 -13.09
C TYR A 127 15.48 3.20 -14.34
N ASN A 128 15.01 2.82 -15.53
CA ASN A 128 15.56 3.29 -16.79
C ASN A 128 14.75 4.50 -17.31
N LEU A 129 15.29 5.70 -17.09
CA LEU A 129 14.73 6.97 -17.58
C LEU A 129 14.54 6.98 -19.11
N SER A 130 15.34 6.19 -19.83
CA SER A 130 15.29 6.10 -21.30
C SER A 130 14.02 5.41 -21.82
N CYS A 131 13.25 4.72 -20.96
CA CYS A 131 11.99 4.09 -21.35
C CYS A 131 10.75 4.98 -21.14
N VAL A 132 10.89 6.17 -20.58
CA VAL A 132 9.77 7.11 -20.37
C VAL A 132 9.48 7.85 -21.68
N LYS A 133 8.32 7.60 -22.28
CA LYS A 133 7.93 8.26 -23.53
C LYS A 133 7.17 9.57 -23.30
N GLU A 134 6.40 9.66 -22.22
CA GLU A 134 5.55 10.81 -21.94
C GLU A 134 5.67 11.30 -20.49
N PRO A 135 5.56 12.62 -20.23
CA PRO A 135 5.75 13.19 -18.89
C PRO A 135 4.72 12.73 -17.86
N HIS A 136 3.52 12.34 -18.28
CA HIS A 136 2.51 11.79 -17.37
C HIS A 136 2.86 10.36 -16.91
N GLN A 137 3.56 9.58 -17.74
CA GLN A 137 4.06 8.25 -17.35
C GLN A 137 5.09 8.39 -16.23
N PHE A 138 6.00 9.37 -16.33
CA PHE A 138 6.95 9.67 -15.26
C PHE A 138 6.27 9.97 -13.91
N PHE A 139 5.15 10.70 -13.94
CA PHE A 139 4.38 11.00 -12.74
C PHE A 139 3.75 9.75 -12.12
N ILE A 140 3.16 8.88 -12.95
CA ILE A 140 2.57 7.60 -12.52
C ILE A 140 3.66 6.70 -11.94
N ASP A 141 4.78 6.56 -12.65
CA ASP A 141 5.93 5.78 -12.22
C ASP A 141 6.48 6.29 -10.88
N THR A 142 6.61 7.61 -10.70
CA THR A 142 7.08 8.19 -9.44
C THR A 142 6.11 7.88 -8.29
N LEU A 143 4.80 7.93 -8.55
CA LEU A 143 3.78 7.66 -7.54
C LEU A 143 3.79 6.19 -7.11
N GLN A 144 3.88 5.27 -8.07
CA GLN A 144 3.89 3.83 -7.83
C GLN A 144 5.23 3.33 -7.27
N ILE A 145 6.37 3.78 -7.84
CA ILE A 145 7.71 3.32 -7.45
C ILE A 145 8.17 4.01 -6.18
N LEU A 146 8.01 5.32 -6.05
CA LEU A 146 8.62 6.03 -4.94
C LEU A 146 7.62 6.26 -3.80
N ILE A 147 6.51 6.92 -4.11
CA ILE A 147 5.63 7.49 -3.08
C ILE A 147 4.88 6.39 -2.34
N TYR A 148 4.23 5.49 -3.07
CA TYR A 148 3.36 4.46 -2.48
C TYR A 148 4.13 3.47 -1.57
N PRO A 149 5.26 2.88 -2.00
CA PRO A 149 5.99 1.90 -1.19
C PRO A 149 6.60 2.55 0.05
N LEU A 150 7.14 3.77 -0.05
CA LEU A 150 7.66 4.52 1.09
C LEU A 150 6.54 4.89 2.08
N LEU A 151 5.38 5.31 1.59
CA LEU A 151 4.25 5.64 2.46
C LEU A 151 3.73 4.41 3.20
N LEU A 152 3.63 3.27 2.50
CA LEU A 152 3.18 2.01 3.10
C LEU A 152 4.22 1.48 4.11
N LEU A 153 5.51 1.57 3.79
CA LEU A 153 6.62 1.23 4.68
C LEU A 153 6.61 2.10 5.95
N PHE A 154 6.34 3.39 5.82
CA PHE A 154 6.15 4.30 6.95
C PHE A 154 4.93 3.90 7.78
N ALA A 155 3.80 3.59 7.14
CA ALA A 155 2.57 3.21 7.82
C ALA A 155 2.73 1.94 8.68
N ILE A 156 3.39 0.91 8.15
CA ILE A 156 3.65 -0.33 8.90
C ILE A 156 4.71 -0.16 9.98
N SER A 157 5.72 0.68 9.76
CA SER A 157 6.70 1.03 10.80
C SER A 157 6.02 1.78 11.95
N ALA A 158 5.14 2.74 11.62
CA ALA A 158 4.32 3.45 12.58
C ALA A 158 3.40 2.51 13.37
N PHE A 159 2.79 1.53 12.70
CA PHE A 159 1.97 0.53 13.37
C PHE A 159 2.78 -0.38 14.30
N LEU A 160 3.97 -0.85 13.86
CA LEU A 160 4.88 -1.67 14.67
C LEU A 160 5.23 -1.00 16.01
N TYR A 161 5.52 0.30 15.97
CA TYR A 161 5.86 1.10 17.16
C TYR A 161 4.65 1.78 17.83
N ARG A 162 3.41 1.41 17.45
CA ARG A 162 2.16 1.89 18.05
C ARG A 162 1.94 3.40 17.95
N PHE A 163 2.28 4.04 16.84
CA PHE A 163 1.94 5.44 16.61
C PHE A 163 0.59 5.58 15.92
N SER A 164 -0.27 6.48 16.40
CA SER A 164 -1.61 6.70 15.81
C SER A 164 -1.56 7.30 14.41
N ILE A 165 -0.42 7.88 14.01
CA ILE A 165 -0.23 8.39 12.65
C ILE A 165 -0.36 7.31 11.58
N CYS A 166 -0.20 6.02 11.93
CA CYS A 166 -0.39 4.92 10.97
C CYS A 166 -1.78 4.99 10.30
N LEU A 167 -2.84 5.36 11.03
CA LEU A 167 -4.19 5.55 10.46
C LEU A 167 -4.21 6.59 9.35
N SER A 168 -3.45 7.68 9.53
CA SER A 168 -3.40 8.77 8.56
C SER A 168 -2.56 8.36 7.35
N ALA A 169 -1.43 7.69 7.57
CA ALA A 169 -0.59 7.17 6.49
C ALA A 169 -1.36 6.16 5.62
N PHE A 170 -2.06 5.20 6.22
CA PHE A 170 -2.93 4.27 5.48
C PHE A 170 -4.06 4.98 4.73
N ALA A 171 -4.70 5.99 5.34
CA ALA A 171 -5.75 6.74 4.65
C ALA A 171 -5.20 7.50 3.43
N VAL A 172 -4.01 8.10 3.53
CA VAL A 172 -3.34 8.74 2.40
C VAL A 172 -2.97 7.70 1.32
N SER A 173 -2.48 6.52 1.70
CA SER A 173 -2.22 5.43 0.74
C SER A 173 -3.47 5.03 -0.03
N MET A 174 -4.61 4.88 0.64
CA MET A 174 -5.88 4.56 -0.03
C MET A 174 -6.37 5.71 -0.92
N ALA A 175 -6.15 6.97 -0.54
CA ALA A 175 -6.49 8.12 -1.36
C ALA A 175 -5.63 8.20 -2.64
N LEU A 176 -4.34 7.90 -2.54
CA LEU A 176 -3.46 7.78 -3.72
C LEU A 176 -3.93 6.66 -4.66
N PHE A 177 -4.39 5.53 -4.10
CA PHE A 177 -4.95 4.44 -4.88
C PHE A 177 -6.21 4.85 -5.65
N ILE A 178 -7.05 5.73 -5.09
CA ILE A 178 -8.20 6.32 -5.82
C ILE A 178 -7.70 7.13 -7.02
N ILE A 179 -6.72 8.01 -6.82
CA ILE A 179 -6.16 8.84 -7.91
C ILE A 179 -5.59 7.95 -9.02
N GLU A 180 -4.87 6.90 -8.67
CA GLU A 180 -4.30 5.95 -9.63
C GLU A 180 -5.39 5.26 -10.46
N ASN A 181 -6.45 4.74 -9.82
CA ASN A 181 -7.56 4.11 -10.54
C ASN A 181 -8.35 5.10 -11.40
N ILE A 182 -8.45 6.38 -11.00
CA ILE A 182 -9.05 7.43 -11.86
C ILE A 182 -8.18 7.68 -13.10
N LEU A 183 -6.86 7.74 -12.94
CA LEU A 183 -5.94 7.92 -14.06
C LEU A 183 -6.00 6.74 -15.03
N LEU A 184 -6.16 5.52 -14.54
CA LEU A 184 -6.35 4.33 -15.38
C LEU A 184 -7.65 4.37 -16.18
N ILE A 185 -8.77 4.73 -15.54
CA ILE A 185 -10.04 4.93 -16.26
C ILE A 185 -9.87 6.01 -17.35
N ALA A 186 -9.22 7.12 -17.03
CA ALA A 186 -8.99 8.20 -17.99
C ALA A 186 -8.10 7.74 -19.16
N HIS A 187 -7.08 6.93 -18.88
CA HIS A 187 -6.21 6.36 -19.91
C HIS A 187 -6.97 5.38 -20.80
N SER A 188 -7.68 4.41 -20.21
CA SER A 188 -8.46 3.39 -20.93
C SER A 188 -9.53 4.00 -21.86
N LEU A 189 -10.16 5.10 -21.42
CA LEU A 189 -11.10 5.87 -22.25
C LEU A 189 -10.42 6.59 -23.43
N ALA A 190 -9.16 7.00 -23.28
CA ALA A 190 -8.41 7.72 -24.31
C ALA A 190 -7.79 6.79 -25.37
N THR A 191 -7.43 5.55 -25.02
CA THR A 191 -6.67 4.62 -25.90
C THR A 191 -7.53 3.70 -26.77
N GLN A 192 -8.86 3.85 -26.79
CA GLN A 192 -9.79 3.13 -27.70
C GLN A 192 -9.47 1.62 -27.87
N HIS A 193 -9.29 0.90 -26.77
CA HIS A 193 -9.18 -0.56 -26.78
C HIS A 193 -10.49 -1.24 -27.22
N GLN A 194 -10.46 -2.56 -27.47
CA GLN A 194 -11.67 -3.33 -27.78
C GLN A 194 -12.71 -3.17 -26.66
N TYR A 195 -13.99 -3.01 -27.03
CA TYR A 195 -15.07 -2.59 -26.14
C TYR A 195 -15.25 -3.48 -24.89
N GLU A 196 -15.03 -4.78 -25.00
CA GLU A 196 -15.16 -5.74 -23.88
C GLU A 196 -14.04 -5.57 -22.85
N VAL A 197 -12.81 -5.32 -23.31
CA VAL A 197 -11.63 -5.17 -22.46
C VAL A 197 -11.69 -3.86 -21.66
N ILE A 198 -12.16 -2.77 -22.29
CA ILE A 198 -12.38 -1.49 -21.61
C ILE A 198 -13.41 -1.64 -20.48
N PHE A 199 -14.47 -2.42 -20.70
CA PHE A 199 -15.53 -2.55 -19.71
C PHE A 199 -15.05 -3.25 -18.43
N GLU A 200 -14.25 -4.30 -18.56
CA GLU A 200 -13.69 -5.04 -17.42
C GLU A 200 -12.70 -4.18 -16.61
N GLU A 201 -11.78 -3.50 -17.28
CA GLU A 201 -10.78 -2.61 -16.65
C GLU A 201 -11.48 -1.48 -15.86
N ILE A 202 -12.47 -0.83 -16.47
CA ILE A 202 -13.26 0.22 -15.80
C ILE A 202 -14.05 -0.36 -14.62
N LEU A 203 -14.66 -1.54 -14.77
CA LEU A 203 -15.43 -2.18 -13.70
C LEU A 203 -14.54 -2.45 -12.48
N PHE A 204 -13.36 -3.04 -12.67
CA PHE A 204 -12.42 -3.34 -11.59
C PHE A 204 -11.87 -2.08 -10.94
N ALA A 205 -11.51 -1.06 -11.73
CA ALA A 205 -11.07 0.23 -11.22
C ALA A 205 -12.16 0.92 -10.36
N ILE A 206 -13.43 0.87 -10.79
CA ILE A 206 -14.56 1.40 -10.03
C ILE A 206 -14.71 0.68 -8.69
N ILE A 207 -14.66 -0.67 -8.67
CA ILE A 207 -14.76 -1.44 -7.43
C ILE A 207 -13.61 -1.05 -6.47
N SER A 208 -12.39 -0.94 -6.98
CA SER A 208 -11.23 -0.49 -6.21
C SER A 208 -11.38 0.93 -5.65
N ILE A 209 -11.96 1.87 -6.42
CA ILE A 209 -12.26 3.23 -5.95
C ILE A 209 -13.28 3.19 -4.81
N VAL A 210 -14.34 2.39 -4.94
CA VAL A 210 -15.37 2.25 -3.89
C VAL A 210 -14.77 1.70 -2.61
N LEU A 211 -14.01 0.59 -2.69
CA LEU A 211 -13.32 0.00 -1.54
C LEU A 211 -12.38 0.99 -0.86
N SER A 212 -11.60 1.74 -1.65
CA SER A 212 -10.64 2.72 -1.15
C SER A 212 -11.35 3.89 -0.47
N THR A 213 -12.45 4.37 -1.03
CA THR A 213 -13.25 5.44 -0.43
C THR A 213 -13.82 5.02 0.92
N ILE A 214 -14.36 3.80 1.02
CA ILE A 214 -14.85 3.23 2.29
C ILE A 214 -13.70 3.12 3.30
N ALA A 215 -12.52 2.65 2.90
CA ALA A 215 -11.36 2.56 3.78
C ALA A 215 -10.94 3.94 4.32
N VAL A 216 -10.82 4.96 3.45
CA VAL A 216 -10.49 6.34 3.86
C VAL A 216 -11.50 6.86 4.88
N TYR A 217 -12.79 6.67 4.62
CA TYR A 217 -13.85 7.06 5.53
C TYR A 217 -13.72 6.35 6.89
N MET A 218 -13.54 5.02 6.88
CA MET A 218 -13.40 4.20 8.09
C MET A 218 -12.18 4.57 8.94
N LEU A 219 -11.03 4.84 8.30
CA LEU A 219 -9.80 5.23 8.99
C LEU A 219 -9.91 6.64 9.58
N THR A 220 -10.49 7.58 8.83
CA THR A 220 -10.72 8.95 9.30
C THR A 220 -11.69 8.97 10.48
N ARG A 221 -12.79 8.21 10.38
CA ARG A 221 -13.75 8.03 11.48
C ARG A 221 -13.09 7.39 12.69
N ALA A 222 -12.27 6.34 12.50
CA ALA A 222 -11.55 5.68 13.59
C ALA A 222 -10.60 6.63 14.32
N LYS A 223 -9.85 7.45 13.58
CA LYS A 223 -8.96 8.47 14.13
C LYS A 223 -9.75 9.48 14.98
N ARG A 224 -10.89 9.95 14.49
CA ARG A 224 -11.77 10.88 15.22
C ARG A 224 -12.27 10.27 16.53
N ILE A 225 -12.85 9.06 16.48
CA ILE A 225 -13.36 8.36 17.67
C ILE A 225 -12.24 8.08 18.66
N TYR A 226 -11.06 7.70 18.18
CA TYR A 226 -9.90 7.45 19.03
C TYR A 226 -9.47 8.71 19.81
N LYS A 227 -9.46 9.87 19.14
CA LYS A 227 -9.15 11.16 19.77
C LYS A 227 -10.23 11.56 20.79
N GLU A 228 -11.51 11.48 20.42
CA GLU A 228 -12.64 11.79 21.31
C GLU A 228 -12.62 10.93 22.60
N ASN A 229 -12.34 9.63 22.48
CA ASN A 229 -12.25 8.71 23.62
C ASN A 229 -11.05 8.92 24.55
N LYS A 230 -10.14 9.85 24.21
CA LYS A 230 -8.93 10.16 25.00
C LYS A 230 -9.05 11.50 25.71
N ASP A 231 -9.87 12.41 25.18
CA ASP A 231 -10.16 13.72 25.76
C ASP A 231 -11.25 13.64 26.87
N VAL A 232 -11.82 12.44 27.10
CA VAL A 232 -12.78 12.09 28.18
C VAL A 232 -12.06 11.28 29.25
#